data_AF-A0A2K9NQL6-F1
#
_entry.id   AF-A0A2K9NQL6-F1
#
_cell.length_a   1.000
_cell.length_b   1.000
_cell.length_c   1.000
_cell.angle_alpha   90.00
_cell.angle_beta   90.00
_cell.angle_gamma   90.00
#
_symmetry.space_group_name_H-M   'P 1'
#
loop_
_entity.id
_entity.type
_entity.pdbx_description
1 polymer ?
#
loop_
_entity_poly.entity_id
_entity_poly.type
_entity_poly.pdbx_seq_one_letter_code
_entity_poly.pdbx_strand_id
1 'polypeptide(L)'
;MKSISLIATLFLAIVTNTASAELVTCSSDHGTQWGDKLPALALVTFEFEKKGTQSSMKNVNGFVFVKNQWEDADDTSFSEENSYRGYFEFDEVKANPNYRPLKYKGHAQFKNFDARYTDGQESGMWGSFVVELKDAKEFKAHYIFQAGDHIGGTIRFTCTEE
;
A
#
# COMPACT_ATOMS: atom_id res chain seq x y z
N MET A 1 24.87 -57.75 34.89
CA MET A 1 23.99 -56.60 34.59
C MET A 1 24.70 -55.74 33.54
N LYS A 2 24.21 -55.71 32.29
CA LYS A 2 24.76 -54.87 31.22
C LYS A 2 23.81 -53.69 31.02
N SER A 3 24.26 -52.47 31.33
CA SER A 3 23.52 -51.25 31.04
C SER A 3 23.76 -50.84 29.59
N ILE A 4 22.68 -50.70 28.83
CA ILE A 4 22.67 -50.11 27.49
C ILE A 4 22.33 -48.63 27.67
N SER A 5 23.29 -47.75 27.37
CA SER A 5 23.06 -46.30 27.33
C SER A 5 22.59 -45.93 25.92
N LEU A 6 21.33 -45.49 25.79
CA LEU A 6 20.78 -44.97 24.54
C LEU A 6 21.10 -43.47 24.46
N ILE A 7 21.97 -43.08 23.51
CA ILE A 7 22.22 -41.68 23.17
C ILE A 7 21.15 -41.25 22.17
N ALA A 8 20.17 -40.49 22.63
CA ALA A 8 19.18 -39.85 21.78
C ALA A 8 19.80 -38.62 21.11
N THR A 9 20.04 -38.69 19.80
CA THR A 9 20.52 -37.55 19.00
C THR A 9 19.32 -36.75 18.53
N LEU A 10 19.19 -35.51 19.03
CA LEU A 10 18.12 -34.59 18.67
C LEU A 10 18.48 -33.86 17.36
N PHE A 11 17.79 -34.17 16.27
CA PHE A 11 17.90 -33.42 15.01
C PHE A 11 17.06 -32.15 15.11
N LEU A 12 17.73 -30.99 15.20
CA LEU A 12 17.08 -29.69 15.12
C LEU A 12 16.81 -29.37 13.65
N ALA A 13 15.57 -29.53 13.20
CA ALA A 13 15.15 -29.12 11.86
C ALA A 13 15.07 -27.58 11.81
N ILE A 14 16.00 -26.94 11.11
CA ILE A 14 15.94 -25.51 10.81
C ILE A 14 14.91 -25.35 9.68
N VAL A 15 13.69 -24.92 10.04
CA VAL A 15 12.69 -24.49 9.05
C VAL A 15 13.13 -23.12 8.55
N THR A 16 13.83 -23.09 7.42
CA THR A 16 14.07 -21.84 6.69
C THR A 16 12.75 -21.40 6.08
N ASN A 17 12.07 -20.48 6.74
CA ASN A 17 10.88 -19.82 6.19
C ASN A 17 11.37 -18.87 5.09
N THR A 18 11.50 -19.39 3.87
CA THR A 18 11.73 -18.55 2.70
C THR A 18 10.43 -17.79 2.48
N ALA A 19 10.35 -16.57 3.01
CA ALA A 19 9.28 -15.64 2.67
C ALA A 19 9.37 -15.42 1.15
N SER A 20 8.45 -16.04 0.41
CA SER A 20 8.23 -15.72 -1.00
C SER A 20 7.55 -14.36 -1.01
N ALA A 21 8.13 -13.38 -1.71
CA ALA A 21 7.45 -12.13 -1.93
C ALA A 21 6.46 -12.36 -3.08
N GLU A 22 5.16 -12.17 -2.82
CA GLU A 22 4.12 -12.30 -3.83
C GLU A 22 3.87 -10.94 -4.49
N LEU A 23 3.59 -10.95 -5.79
CA LEU A 23 3.21 -9.75 -6.53
C LEU A 23 1.78 -9.37 -6.14
N VAL A 24 1.60 -8.13 -5.74
CA VAL A 24 0.33 -7.55 -5.38
C VAL A 24 -0.05 -6.49 -6.39
N THR A 25 -1.29 -6.53 -6.86
CA THR A 25 -1.91 -5.48 -7.66
C THR A 25 -3.06 -4.84 -6.89
N CYS A 26 -2.99 -3.54 -6.64
CA CYS A 26 -4.02 -2.75 -5.99
C CYS A 26 -4.63 -1.75 -6.96
N SER A 27 -5.96 -1.70 -7.09
CA SER A 27 -6.64 -0.71 -7.92
C SER A 27 -7.80 -0.02 -7.21
N SER A 28 -8.13 1.18 -7.69
CA SER A 28 -9.28 1.98 -7.24
C SER A 28 -9.76 2.92 -8.34
N ASP A 29 -11.07 3.16 -8.37
CA ASP A 29 -11.76 4.13 -9.23
C ASP A 29 -12.38 5.29 -8.42
N HIS A 30 -12.11 5.37 -7.11
CA HIS A 30 -12.64 6.45 -6.28
C HIS A 30 -11.82 6.75 -5.02
N GLY A 31 -11.81 8.04 -4.67
CA GLY A 31 -11.34 8.57 -3.41
C GLY A 31 -12.47 9.06 -2.50
N THR A 32 -12.08 9.57 -1.33
CA THR A 32 -12.96 10.36 -0.47
C THR A 32 -12.23 11.54 0.15
N GLN A 33 -12.89 12.69 0.22
CA GLN A 33 -12.44 13.91 0.89
C GLN A 33 -13.58 14.41 1.78
N TRP A 34 -13.32 14.58 3.08
CA TRP A 34 -14.30 15.02 4.09
C TRP A 34 -15.65 14.26 4.12
N GLY A 35 -15.73 13.07 3.54
CA GLY A 35 -16.94 12.27 3.45
C GLY A 35 -17.54 12.20 2.04
N ASP A 36 -17.18 13.15 1.17
CA ASP A 36 -17.61 13.19 -0.21
C ASP A 36 -16.78 12.26 -1.10
N LYS A 37 -17.42 11.71 -2.13
CA LYS A 37 -16.75 10.85 -3.12
C LYS A 37 -15.91 11.72 -4.06
N LEU A 38 -14.69 11.26 -4.31
CA LEU A 38 -13.80 11.84 -5.33
C LEU A 38 -13.69 10.87 -6.50
N PRO A 39 -13.87 11.31 -7.75
CA PRO A 39 -13.42 10.54 -8.90
C PRO A 39 -11.90 10.34 -8.80
N ALA A 40 -11.46 9.10 -8.90
CA ALA A 40 -10.04 8.76 -8.91
C ALA A 40 -9.77 7.64 -9.92
N LEU A 41 -8.53 7.54 -10.37
CA LEU A 41 -8.04 6.40 -11.11
C LEU A 41 -6.67 6.05 -10.53
N ALA A 42 -6.57 4.88 -9.91
CA ALA A 42 -5.35 4.50 -9.22
C ALA A 42 -5.01 3.04 -9.42
N LEU A 43 -3.73 2.78 -9.63
CA LEU A 43 -3.13 1.45 -9.72
C LEU A 43 -1.78 1.49 -9.02
N VAL A 44 -1.54 0.56 -8.10
CA VAL A 44 -0.24 0.38 -7.44
C VAL A 44 0.07 -1.10 -7.42
N THR A 45 1.25 -1.47 -7.90
CA THR A 45 1.79 -2.83 -7.85
C THR A 45 3.01 -2.85 -6.94
N PHE A 46 3.21 -3.95 -6.23
CA PHE A 46 4.38 -4.15 -5.37
C PHE A 46 4.55 -5.63 -5.00
N GLU A 47 5.77 -6.01 -4.68
CA GLU A 47 6.05 -7.26 -3.98
C GLU A 47 5.84 -7.08 -2.48
N PHE A 48 5.00 -7.91 -1.86
CA PHE A 48 4.70 -7.78 -0.44
C PHE A 48 5.39 -8.84 0.40
N GLU A 49 6.17 -8.40 1.39
CA GLU A 49 6.89 -9.30 2.28
C GLU A 49 6.43 -9.11 3.73
N LYS A 50 5.93 -10.19 4.34
CA LYS A 50 5.50 -10.27 5.74
C LYS A 50 6.50 -11.16 6.51
N LYS A 51 7.26 -10.59 7.46
CA LYS A 51 8.20 -11.32 8.33
C LYS A 51 7.89 -11.06 9.80
N GLY A 52 7.04 -11.89 10.39
CA GLY A 52 6.59 -11.73 11.78
C GLY A 52 5.88 -10.39 11.95
N THR A 53 6.45 -9.49 12.75
CA THR A 53 5.91 -8.13 12.98
C THR A 53 6.43 -7.08 11.99
N GLN A 54 7.34 -7.47 11.08
CA GLN A 54 7.90 -6.59 10.06
C GLN A 54 7.20 -6.81 8.72
N SER A 55 6.99 -5.73 7.98
CA SER A 55 6.46 -5.79 6.62
C SER A 55 7.19 -4.78 5.73
N SER A 56 7.36 -5.12 4.47
CA SER A 56 7.95 -4.25 3.44
C SER A 56 7.23 -4.41 2.11
N MET A 57 7.15 -3.31 1.35
CA MET A 57 6.75 -3.33 -0.05
C MET A 57 8.01 -3.10 -0.89
N LYS A 58 8.21 -3.92 -1.91
CA LYS A 58 9.36 -3.85 -2.82
C LYS A 58 8.91 -3.67 -4.25
N ASN A 59 9.79 -3.13 -5.10
CA ASN A 59 9.54 -2.95 -6.53
C ASN A 59 8.20 -2.24 -6.79
N VAL A 60 7.91 -1.23 -5.97
CA VAL A 60 6.64 -0.53 -5.99
C VAL A 60 6.57 0.33 -7.23
N ASN A 61 5.50 0.16 -8.01
CA ASN A 61 5.23 0.94 -9.21
C ASN A 61 3.75 1.31 -9.25
N GLY A 62 3.41 2.50 -9.73
CA GLY A 62 1.99 2.85 -9.85
C GLY A 62 1.72 4.29 -10.15
N PHE A 63 0.43 4.62 -10.15
CA PHE A 63 -0.07 5.96 -10.32
C PHE A 63 -1.36 6.17 -9.52
N VAL A 64 -1.62 7.43 -9.16
CA VAL A 64 -2.85 7.89 -8.53
C VAL A 64 -3.24 9.20 -9.20
N PHE A 65 -4.41 9.20 -9.84
CA PHE A 65 -5.04 10.39 -10.42
C PHE A 65 -6.30 10.70 -9.63
N VAL A 66 -6.49 11.96 -9.25
CA VAL A 66 -7.67 12.40 -8.48
C VAL A 66 -8.20 13.68 -9.09
N LYS A 67 -9.51 13.71 -9.40
CA LYS A 67 -10.13 14.93 -9.92
C LYS A 67 -10.27 15.98 -8.83
N ASN A 68 -10.22 17.23 -9.25
CA ASN A 68 -10.62 18.35 -8.42
C ASN A 68 -12.16 18.38 -8.31
N GLN A 69 -12.74 18.48 -7.10
CA GLN A 69 -14.21 18.45 -6.93
C GLN A 69 -14.94 19.67 -7.49
N TRP A 70 -14.20 20.71 -7.89
CA TRP A 70 -14.79 21.99 -8.28
C TRP A 70 -15.31 22.03 -9.72
N GLU A 71 -14.92 21.09 -10.58
CA GLU A 71 -15.21 21.12 -12.02
C GLU A 71 -15.84 19.79 -12.48
N ASP A 72 -17.14 19.84 -12.74
CA ASP A 72 -17.97 18.80 -13.37
C ASP A 72 -17.84 17.38 -12.81
N ALA A 73 -18.70 17.09 -11.83
CA ALA A 73 -18.89 15.74 -11.26
C ALA A 73 -19.30 14.68 -12.30
N ASP A 74 -19.80 15.09 -13.47
CA ASP A 74 -20.24 14.22 -14.55
C ASP A 74 -19.13 13.89 -15.57
N ASP A 75 -18.02 14.63 -15.56
CA ASP A 75 -16.87 14.32 -16.41
C ASP A 75 -16.00 13.24 -15.76
N THR A 76 -15.86 12.12 -16.47
CA THR A 76 -15.10 10.94 -16.03
C THR A 76 -13.69 10.89 -16.62
N SER A 77 -13.30 11.89 -17.41
CA SER A 77 -11.97 11.98 -17.98
C SER A 77 -10.95 12.53 -16.99
N PHE A 78 -9.71 12.03 -17.09
CA PHE A 78 -8.55 12.51 -16.33
C PHE A 78 -7.57 13.16 -17.30
N SER A 79 -7.44 14.48 -17.22
CA SER A 79 -6.47 15.28 -17.96
C SER A 79 -5.53 16.01 -16.99
N GLU A 80 -4.43 16.54 -17.50
CA GLU A 80 -3.52 17.37 -16.71
C GLU A 80 -4.21 18.65 -16.18
N GLU A 81 -5.22 19.14 -16.89
CA GLU A 81 -5.92 20.38 -16.53
C GLU A 81 -6.95 20.18 -15.41
N ASN A 82 -7.50 18.96 -15.25
CA ASN A 82 -8.62 18.69 -14.34
C ASN A 82 -8.30 17.69 -13.21
N SER A 83 -7.05 17.22 -13.11
CA SER A 83 -6.67 16.21 -12.12
C SER A 83 -5.28 16.43 -11.53
N TYR A 84 -5.14 15.97 -10.28
CA TYR A 84 -3.85 15.82 -9.59
C TYR A 84 -3.32 14.42 -9.88
N ARG A 85 -2.10 14.33 -10.40
CA ARG A 85 -1.56 13.05 -10.88
C ARG A 85 -0.20 12.78 -10.25
N GLY A 86 -0.10 11.68 -9.51
CA GLY A 86 1.14 11.21 -8.90
C GLY A 86 1.54 9.86 -9.46
N TYR A 87 2.84 9.69 -9.70
CA TYR A 87 3.45 8.44 -10.15
C TYR A 87 4.44 7.97 -9.11
N PHE A 88 4.40 6.69 -8.80
CA PHE A 88 5.08 6.08 -7.66
C PHE A 88 6.08 5.06 -8.17
N GLU A 89 7.31 5.17 -7.68
CA GLU A 89 8.41 4.26 -8.00
C GLU A 89 9.31 4.15 -6.78
N PHE A 90 9.39 2.97 -6.17
CA PHE A 90 10.23 2.72 -4.99
C PHE A 90 10.86 1.33 -5.04
N ASP A 91 12.15 1.24 -4.74
CA ASP A 91 12.82 -0.05 -4.58
C ASP A 91 12.30 -0.81 -3.35
N GLU A 92 12.19 -0.11 -2.21
CA GLU A 92 11.68 -0.68 -0.96
C GLU A 92 11.07 0.42 -0.07
N VAL A 93 9.90 0.15 0.49
CA VAL A 93 9.29 0.94 1.57
C VAL A 93 8.98 0.03 2.75
N LYS A 94 9.53 0.36 3.93
CA LYS A 94 9.33 -0.43 5.15
C LYS A 94 8.14 0.07 5.95
N ALA A 95 7.42 -0.87 6.54
CA ALA A 95 6.32 -0.54 7.44
C ALA A 95 6.85 0.22 8.66
N ASN A 96 6.10 1.25 9.07
CA ASN A 96 6.32 2.02 10.27
C ASN A 96 6.09 1.12 11.51
N PRO A 97 7.14 0.73 12.25
CA PRO A 97 6.99 -0.16 13.42
C PRO A 97 6.25 0.51 14.58
N ASN A 98 6.19 1.84 14.56
CA ASN A 98 5.52 2.67 15.56
C ASN A 98 4.07 2.97 15.19
N TYR A 99 3.51 2.34 14.16
CA TYR A 99 2.11 2.53 13.80
C TYR A 99 1.18 1.98 14.88
N ARG A 100 0.31 2.84 15.42
CA ARG A 100 -0.66 2.53 16.48
C ARG A 100 -2.03 3.09 16.08
N PRO A 101 -2.73 2.43 15.14
CA PRO A 101 -3.95 2.97 14.55
C PRO A 101 -5.15 2.93 15.51
N LEU A 102 -5.93 4.00 15.52
CA LEU A 102 -7.29 4.00 16.09
C LEU A 102 -8.32 3.47 15.10
N LYS A 103 -8.17 3.82 13.81
CA LYS A 103 -9.12 3.49 12.73
C LYS A 103 -8.72 2.23 11.95
N TYR A 104 -7.52 2.18 11.39
CA TYR A 104 -7.04 1.07 10.54
C TYR A 104 -6.35 -0.03 11.36
N LYS A 105 -7.09 -0.64 12.31
CA LYS A 105 -6.56 -1.76 13.10
C LYS A 105 -6.24 -2.95 12.19
N GLY A 106 -5.19 -3.71 12.50
CA GLY A 106 -4.75 -4.84 11.69
C GLY A 106 -4.08 -4.46 10.36
N HIS A 107 -3.68 -3.19 10.19
CA HIS A 107 -2.96 -2.73 9.01
C HIS A 107 -1.51 -2.36 9.34
N ALA A 108 -0.61 -2.50 8.36
CA ALA A 108 0.69 -1.86 8.35
C ALA A 108 0.60 -0.49 7.67
N GLN A 109 1.35 0.50 8.18
CA GLN A 109 1.48 1.81 7.55
C GLN A 109 2.86 1.95 6.93
N PHE A 110 2.92 2.45 5.70
CA PHE A 110 4.12 2.80 4.96
C PHE A 110 4.11 4.33 4.79
N LYS A 111 4.96 5.00 5.56
CA LYS A 111 5.06 6.48 5.58
C LYS A 111 5.90 6.98 4.40
N ASN A 112 5.75 8.26 4.08
CA ASN A 112 6.47 8.94 3.00
C ASN A 112 6.26 8.22 1.67
N PHE A 113 5.01 7.79 1.44
CA PHE A 113 4.59 7.19 0.18
C PHE A 113 4.25 8.33 -0.78
N ASP A 114 5.30 9.01 -1.22
CA ASP A 114 5.23 10.26 -1.95
C ASP A 114 5.52 10.02 -3.42
N ALA A 115 4.76 10.67 -4.30
CA ALA A 115 4.93 10.53 -5.72
C ALA A 115 6.34 10.95 -6.13
N ARG A 116 7.00 10.10 -6.91
CA ARG A 116 8.33 10.36 -7.49
C ARG A 116 8.26 11.47 -8.53
N TYR A 117 7.19 11.47 -9.30
CA TYR A 117 6.88 12.44 -10.33
C TYR A 117 5.40 12.82 -10.22
N THR A 118 5.10 14.09 -10.50
CA THR A 118 3.74 14.59 -10.58
C THR A 118 3.57 15.41 -11.84
N ASP A 119 2.42 15.25 -12.49
CA ASP A 119 1.94 16.16 -13.53
C ASP A 119 0.50 16.60 -13.19
N GLY A 120 0.01 17.62 -13.89
CA GLY A 120 -1.34 18.17 -13.68
C GLY A 120 -1.39 19.52 -12.97
N GLN A 121 -2.54 19.85 -12.37
CA GLN A 121 -2.86 21.20 -11.87
C GLN A 121 -1.81 21.79 -10.92
N GLU A 122 -1.27 20.97 -10.01
CA GLU A 122 -0.28 21.39 -9.04
C GLU A 122 0.80 20.33 -8.83
N SER A 123 1.97 20.80 -8.38
CA SER A 123 3.08 19.91 -8.05
C SER A 123 2.89 19.22 -6.71
N GLY A 124 3.21 17.94 -6.67
CA GLY A 124 3.36 17.18 -5.44
C GLY A 124 2.12 16.39 -5.03
N MET A 125 2.36 15.15 -4.63
CA MET A 125 1.39 14.24 -4.06
C MET A 125 2.12 13.40 -3.02
N TRP A 126 1.74 13.51 -1.75
CA TRP A 126 2.44 12.88 -0.64
C TRP A 126 1.47 12.23 0.33
N GLY A 127 1.96 11.27 1.10
CA GLY A 127 1.07 10.59 2.03
C GLY A 127 1.61 9.34 2.68
N SER A 128 0.67 8.46 3.02
CA SER A 128 0.95 7.16 3.60
C SER A 128 0.08 6.10 2.94
N PHE A 129 0.70 4.97 2.63
CA PHE A 129 0.00 3.79 2.17
C PHE A 129 -0.25 2.86 3.37
N VAL A 130 -1.47 2.36 3.53
CA VAL A 130 -1.87 1.54 4.67
C VAL A 130 -2.45 0.24 4.14
N VAL A 131 -1.85 -0.89 4.48
CA VAL A 131 -2.16 -2.20 3.91
C VAL A 131 -2.71 -3.12 4.99
N GLU A 132 -3.84 -3.76 4.73
CA GLU A 132 -4.43 -4.77 5.61
C GLU A 132 -3.51 -6.00 5.71
N LEU A 133 -3.20 -6.46 6.92
CA LEU A 133 -2.30 -7.60 7.15
C LEU A 133 -3.02 -8.95 7.19
N LYS A 134 -4.16 -9.05 6.51
CA LYS A 134 -4.94 -10.28 6.45
C LYS A 134 -4.20 -11.30 5.58
N ASP A 135 -4.28 -12.57 5.97
CA ASP A 135 -3.87 -13.70 5.15
C ASP A 135 -5.03 -14.07 4.22
N ALA A 136 -5.11 -13.39 3.09
CA ALA A 136 -6.17 -13.54 2.11
C ALA A 136 -5.68 -13.07 0.74
N LYS A 137 -6.02 -13.85 -0.30
CA LYS A 137 -5.73 -13.52 -1.70
C LYS A 137 -6.26 -12.14 -2.11
N GLU A 138 -7.38 -11.70 -1.51
CA GLU A 138 -7.89 -10.34 -1.67
C GLU A 138 -7.92 -9.61 -0.33
N PHE A 139 -7.41 -8.39 -0.31
CA PHE A 139 -7.35 -7.53 0.88
C PHE A 139 -7.53 -6.05 0.53
N LYS A 140 -7.65 -5.20 1.55
CA LYS A 140 -7.80 -3.75 1.37
C LYS A 140 -6.52 -2.98 1.63
N ALA A 141 -6.33 -1.90 0.88
CA ALA A 141 -5.32 -0.89 1.17
C ALA A 141 -5.90 0.52 1.05
N HIS A 142 -5.21 1.48 1.64
CA HIS A 142 -5.61 2.87 1.69
C HIS A 142 -4.42 3.78 1.39
N TYR A 143 -4.54 4.66 0.41
CA TYR A 143 -3.61 5.78 0.26
C TYR A 143 -4.23 7.02 0.91
N ILE A 144 -3.66 7.44 2.02
CA ILE A 144 -4.04 8.65 2.74
C ILE A 144 -3.12 9.75 2.23
N PHE A 145 -3.66 10.70 1.49
CA PHE A 145 -2.87 11.59 0.64
C PHE A 145 -3.22 13.06 0.84
N GLN A 146 -2.26 13.89 0.46
CA GLN A 146 -2.43 15.28 0.09
C GLN A 146 -1.82 15.48 -1.29
N ALA A 147 -2.49 16.22 -2.18
CA ALA A 147 -1.92 16.66 -3.45
C ALA A 147 -2.07 18.17 -3.59
N GLY A 148 -0.98 18.82 -3.99
CA GLY A 148 -0.86 20.28 -3.93
C GLY A 148 -1.23 20.85 -2.56
N ASP A 149 -1.70 22.10 -2.56
CA ASP A 149 -2.14 22.81 -1.34
C ASP A 149 -3.66 22.69 -1.11
N HIS A 150 -4.35 21.89 -1.94
CA HIS A 150 -5.80 22.01 -2.09
C HIS A 150 -6.60 20.74 -1.84
N ILE A 151 -6.04 19.55 -2.12
CA ILE A 151 -6.78 18.30 -1.99
C ILE A 151 -6.13 17.36 -0.98
N GLY A 152 -6.93 16.85 -0.06
CA GLY A 152 -6.52 15.84 0.91
C GLY A 152 -7.62 14.81 1.09
N GLY A 153 -7.26 13.54 1.14
CA GLY A 153 -8.26 12.48 1.14
C GLY A 153 -7.73 11.09 1.39
N THR A 154 -8.57 10.12 1.04
CA THR A 154 -8.22 8.70 1.08
C THR A 154 -8.71 8.00 -0.18
N ILE A 155 -7.80 7.37 -0.91
CA ILE A 155 -8.11 6.40 -1.96
C ILE A 155 -8.21 5.02 -1.32
N ARG A 156 -9.31 4.29 -1.56
CA ARG A 156 -9.51 2.93 -1.04
C ARG A 156 -9.26 1.93 -2.16
N PHE A 157 -8.27 1.07 -1.97
CA PHE A 157 -7.89 0.06 -2.94
C PHE A 157 -8.50 -1.29 -2.59
N THR A 158 -8.80 -2.06 -3.63
CA THR A 158 -8.88 -3.52 -3.54
C THR A 158 -7.60 -4.08 -4.13
N CYS A 159 -6.96 -4.98 -3.38
CA CYS A 159 -5.69 -5.59 -3.74
C CYS A 159 -5.83 -7.09 -3.89
N THR A 160 -5.06 -7.66 -4.82
CA THR A 160 -5.00 -9.09 -5.08
C THR A 160 -3.55 -9.57 -5.08
N GLU A 161 -3.27 -10.65 -4.34
CA GLU A 161 -1.99 -11.40 -4.39
C GLU A 161 -2.07 -12.41 -5.56
N GLU A 162 -1.09 -12.40 -6.47
CA GLU A 162 -1.04 -13.26 -7.66
C GLU A 162 -0.48 -14.67 -7.42
#